data_AF-A0A2Z6PEK5-F1
#
_entry.id   AF-A0A2Z6PEK5-F1
#
_cell.length_a   1.000
_cell.length_b   1.000
_cell.length_c   1.000
_cell.angle_alpha   90.00
_cell.angle_beta   90.00
_cell.angle_gamma   90.00
#
_symmetry.space_group_name_H-M   'P 1'
#
loop_
_entity.id
_entity.type
_entity.pdbx_description
1 polymer ?
#
loop_
_entity_poly.entity_id
_entity_poly.type
_entity_poly.pdbx_seq_one_letter_code
_entity_poly.pdbx_strand_id
1 'polypeptide(L)'
;MQEAIVSMALAGAIVGAAVGGWINDRFGRKKAILIADTLFFIGAAIMASAMNSSILIVGRVFVGLGVGMASMASPLYISEASPTRVRGALVSLNGFLITGGQFLSYLINLAFTKVSNLLHQFNIF
;
A
#
# COMPACT_ATOMS: atom_id res chain seq x y z
N MET A 1 20.55 -4.62 -1.89
CA MET A 1 19.90 -3.29 -1.90
C MET A 1 18.37 -3.37 -1.96
N GLN A 2 17.78 -4.26 -2.77
CA GLN A 2 16.32 -4.44 -2.85
C GLN A 2 15.64 -4.71 -1.48
N GLU A 3 16.22 -5.63 -0.70
CA GLU A 3 15.75 -6.05 0.64
C GLU A 3 15.54 -4.87 1.60
N ALA A 4 16.50 -3.94 1.65
CA ALA A 4 16.44 -2.77 2.52
C ALA A 4 15.31 -1.80 2.15
N ILE A 5 15.01 -1.67 0.85
CA ILE A 5 13.94 -0.82 0.34
C ILE A 5 12.56 -1.39 0.74
N VAL A 6 12.40 -2.71 0.67
CA VAL A 6 11.16 -3.40 1.05
C VAL A 6 10.96 -3.38 2.57
N SER A 7 12.03 -3.65 3.34
CA SER A 7 11.99 -3.64 4.80
C SER A 7 11.64 -2.25 5.37
N MET A 8 12.18 -1.17 4.80
CA MET A 8 11.85 0.20 5.20
C MET A 8 10.40 0.59 4.91
N ALA A 9 9.82 0.07 3.81
CA ALA A 9 8.40 0.27 3.50
C ALA A 9 7.51 -0.44 4.54
N LEU A 10 7.86 -1.66 4.93
CA LEU A 10 7.16 -2.41 5.97
C LEU A 10 7.28 -1.74 7.35
N ALA A 11 8.47 -1.27 7.71
CA ALA A 11 8.69 -0.52 8.95
C ALA A 11 7.84 0.76 8.97
N GLY A 12 7.82 1.53 7.87
CA GLY A 12 6.95 2.68 7.70
C GLY A 12 5.46 2.32 7.80
N ALA A 13 5.05 1.18 7.23
CA ALA A 13 3.66 0.71 7.31
C ALA A 13 3.23 0.31 8.72
N ILE A 14 4.10 -0.32 9.51
CA ILE A 14 3.82 -0.69 10.90
C ILE A 14 3.62 0.57 11.75
N VAL A 15 4.54 1.53 11.64
CA VAL A 15 4.44 2.80 12.36
C VAL A 15 3.21 3.58 11.88
N GLY A 16 2.92 3.55 10.58
CA GLY A 16 1.78 4.23 9.97
C GLY A 16 0.45 3.64 10.42
N ALA A 17 0.35 2.31 10.52
CA ALA A 17 -0.83 1.65 11.04
C ALA A 17 -1.08 1.98 12.51
N ALA A 18 -0.02 2.01 13.34
CA ALA A 18 -0.13 2.34 14.77
C ALA A 18 -0.58 3.80 15.00
N VAL A 19 0.07 4.75 14.31
CA VAL A 19 -0.26 6.18 14.40
C VAL A 19 -1.61 6.47 13.73
N GLY A 20 -1.90 5.80 12.61
CA GLY A 20 -3.15 5.90 11.86
C GLY A 20 -4.36 5.46 12.66
N GLY A 21 -4.26 4.32 13.36
CA GLY A 21 -5.33 3.86 14.25
C GLY A 21 -5.64 4.87 15.35
N TRP A 22 -4.61 5.43 15.98
CA TRP A 22 -4.77 6.43 17.04
C TRP A 22 -5.37 7.76 16.55
N ILE A 23 -4.96 8.21 15.36
CA ILE A 23 -5.53 9.40 14.70
C ILE A 23 -6.98 9.15 14.27
N ASN A 24 -7.29 7.95 13.78
CA ASN A 24 -8.63 7.56 13.35
C ASN A 24 -9.64 7.59 14.50
N ASP A 25 -9.23 7.13 15.67
CA ASP A 25 -10.06 7.13 16.88
C ASP A 25 -10.23 8.54 17.48
N ARG A 26 -9.24 9.43 17.33
CA ARG A 26 -9.24 10.74 18.02
C ARG A 26 -9.70 11.93 17.18
N PHE A 27 -9.50 11.92 15.86
CA PHE A 27 -9.79 13.06 14.97
C PHE A 27 -10.97 12.82 14.00
N GLY A 28 -11.56 11.63 14.00
CA GLY A 28 -12.68 11.25 13.16
C GLY A 28 -12.25 10.71 11.78
N ARG A 29 -12.97 9.68 11.32
CA ARG A 29 -12.54 8.80 10.22
C ARG A 29 -12.25 9.50 8.89
N LYS A 30 -13.02 10.54 8.58
CA LYS A 30 -12.88 11.30 7.32
C LYS A 30 -11.56 12.08 7.26
N LYS A 31 -11.10 12.61 8.41
CA LYS A 31 -9.85 13.39 8.48
C LYS A 31 -8.62 12.46 8.48
N ALA A 32 -8.74 11.28 9.07
CA ALA A 32 -7.67 10.28 9.04
C ALA A 32 -7.34 9.83 7.60
N ILE A 33 -8.37 9.60 6.77
CA ILE A 33 -8.20 9.25 5.35
C ILE A 33 -7.53 10.40 4.58
N LEU A 34 -7.99 11.64 4.78
CA LEU A 34 -7.39 12.83 4.15
C LEU A 34 -5.92 13.01 4.50
N ILE A 35 -5.56 12.85 5.78
CA ILE A 35 -4.17 12.96 6.24
C ILE A 35 -3.31 11.84 5.62
N ALA A 36 -3.82 10.60 5.61
CA ALA A 36 -3.13 9.47 5.00
C ALA A 36 -2.87 9.67 3.50
N ASP A 37 -3.86 10.20 2.78
CA ASP A 37 -3.77 10.48 1.35
C ASP A 37 -2.76 11.60 1.05
N THR A 38 -2.75 12.66 1.87
CA THR A 38 -1.78 13.75 1.76
C THR A 38 -0.35 13.23 2.01
N LEU A 39 -0.18 12.36 3.01
CA LEU A 39 1.12 11.76 3.34
C LEU A 39 1.62 10.84 2.21
N PHE A 40 0.71 10.06 1.61
CA PHE A 40 0.98 9.23 0.46
C PHE A 40 1.39 10.06 -0.75
N PHE A 41 0.69 11.17 -1.02
CA PHE A 41 1.00 12.08 -2.11
C PHE A 41 2.39 12.70 -1.98
N ILE A 42 2.76 13.16 -0.78
CA ILE A 42 4.11 13.67 -0.48
C ILE A 42 5.16 12.58 -0.70
N GLY A 43 4.91 11.36 -0.20
CA GLY A 43 5.81 10.23 -0.39
C GLY A 43 6.01 9.86 -1.86
N ALA A 44 4.93 9.88 -2.67
CA ALA A 44 4.98 9.64 -4.10
C ALA A 44 5.76 10.74 -4.84
N ALA A 45 5.58 12.01 -4.47
CA ALA A 45 6.34 13.12 -5.04
C ALA A 45 7.85 13.03 -4.72
N ILE A 46 8.20 12.60 -3.51
CA ILE A 46 9.60 12.34 -3.11
C ILE A 46 10.17 11.17 -3.91
N MET A 47 9.40 10.10 -4.13
CA MET A 47 9.82 8.99 -4.98
C MET A 47 9.98 9.39 -6.45
N ALA A 48 9.11 10.25 -6.97
CA ALA A 48 9.18 10.74 -8.36
C ALA A 48 10.40 11.63 -8.62
N SER A 49 10.89 12.32 -7.59
CA SER A 49 12.11 13.15 -7.65
C SER A 49 13.38 12.41 -7.19
N ALA A 50 13.29 11.10 -6.94
CA ALA A 50 14.41 10.33 -6.39
C ALA A 50 15.49 10.06 -7.45
N MET A 51 16.61 10.80 -7.36
CA MET A 51 17.82 10.59 -8.16
C MET A 51 18.81 9.60 -7.52
N ASN A 52 18.62 9.24 -6.25
CA ASN A 52 19.52 8.37 -5.48
C ASN A 52 18.74 7.34 -4.66
N SER A 53 19.32 6.14 -4.49
CA SER A 53 18.73 5.02 -3.71
C SER A 53 18.31 5.41 -2.30
N SER A 54 19.03 6.33 -1.66
CA SER A 54 18.71 6.82 -0.31
C SER A 54 17.41 7.64 -0.26
N ILE A 55 17.15 8.48 -1.27
CA ILE A 55 15.91 9.27 -1.38
C ILE A 55 14.71 8.35 -1.62
N LEU A 56 14.93 7.28 -2.40
CA LEU A 56 13.93 6.26 -2.68
C LEU A 56 13.52 5.50 -1.40
N ILE A 57 14.47 5.24 -0.51
CA ILE A 57 14.20 4.65 0.82
C ILE A 57 13.36 5.61 1.68
N VAL A 58 13.71 6.90 1.73
CA VAL A 58 12.95 7.90 2.49
C VAL A 58 11.52 8.00 1.96
N GLY A 59 11.34 8.11 0.64
CA GLY A 59 10.01 8.12 0.01
C GLY A 59 9.19 6.87 0.36
N ARG A 60 9.82 5.69 0.42
CA ARG A 60 9.16 4.43 0.83
C ARG A 60 8.68 4.43 2.27
N VAL A 61 9.38 5.11 3.18
CA VAL A 61 8.91 5.26 4.57
C VAL A 61 7.64 6.12 4.61
N PHE A 62 7.61 7.25 3.89
CA PHE A 62 6.44 8.11 3.81
C PHE A 62 5.24 7.45 3.14
N VAL A 63 5.47 6.75 2.02
CA VAL A 63 4.44 5.95 1.35
C VAL A 63 3.95 4.82 2.25
N GLY A 64 4.87 4.12 2.94
CA GLY A 64 4.52 3.08 3.91
C GLY A 64 3.65 3.61 5.03
N LEU A 65 4.01 4.76 5.60
CA LEU A 65 3.21 5.45 6.63
C LEU A 65 1.79 5.74 6.12
N GLY A 66 1.66 6.34 4.93
CA GLY A 66 0.35 6.67 4.34
C GLY A 66 -0.50 5.43 4.05
N VAL A 67 0.09 4.39 3.45
CA VAL A 67 -0.61 3.12 3.16
C VAL A 67 -1.04 2.41 4.45
N GLY A 68 -0.19 2.39 5.47
CA GLY A 68 -0.52 1.79 6.78
C GLY A 68 -1.70 2.48 7.45
N MET A 69 -1.73 3.82 7.42
CA MET A 69 -2.86 4.61 7.93
C MET A 69 -4.15 4.34 7.13
N ALA A 70 -4.07 4.33 5.80
CA ALA A 70 -5.22 4.13 4.92
C ALA A 70 -5.81 2.71 5.02
N SER A 71 -4.94 1.70 5.20
CA SER A 71 -5.34 0.29 5.34
C SER A 71 -6.15 0.05 6.61
N MET A 72 -5.89 0.76 7.71
CA MET A 72 -6.69 0.70 8.93
C MET A 72 -8.00 1.50 8.81
N ALA A 73 -7.96 2.67 8.17
CA ALA A 73 -9.11 3.54 8.04
C ALA A 73 -10.19 2.98 7.08
N SER A 74 -9.78 2.27 6.02
CA SER A 74 -10.67 1.77 4.96
C SER A 74 -11.73 0.76 5.45
N PRO A 75 -11.39 -0.39 6.07
CA PRO A 75 -12.38 -1.36 6.54
C PRO A 75 -13.21 -0.81 7.70
N LEU A 76 -12.61 0.05 8.54
CA LEU A 76 -13.35 0.77 9.58
C LEU A 76 -14.43 1.63 8.91
N TYR A 77 -14.07 2.57 8.05
CA TYR A 77 -15.02 3.48 7.40
C TYR A 77 -16.14 2.72 6.68
N ILE A 78 -15.80 1.64 5.97
CA ILE A 78 -16.78 0.74 5.32
C ILE A 78 -17.74 0.15 6.37
N SER A 79 -17.23 -0.32 7.52
CA SER A 79 -18.08 -0.86 8.59
C SER A 79 -18.99 0.18 9.24
N GLU A 80 -18.58 1.45 9.30
CA GLU A 80 -19.41 2.53 9.88
C GLU A 80 -20.47 3.04 8.91
N ALA A 81 -20.16 3.09 7.61
CA ALA A 81 -21.09 3.52 6.58
C ALA A 81 -22.14 2.45 6.22
N SER A 82 -21.93 1.19 6.63
CA SER A 82 -22.75 0.06 6.19
C SER A 82 -23.83 -0.35 7.19
N PRO A 83 -25.07 -0.64 6.72
CA PRO A 83 -26.16 -1.05 7.58
C PRO A 83 -25.87 -2.39 8.27
N THR A 84 -26.30 -2.53 9.52
CA THR A 84 -25.93 -3.59 10.49
C THR A 84 -26.04 -5.03 9.96
N ARG A 85 -26.84 -5.25 8.92
CA ARG A 85 -27.08 -6.57 8.31
C ARG A 85 -25.98 -7.03 7.33
N VAL A 86 -25.19 -6.12 6.76
CA VAL A 86 -24.19 -6.45 5.70
C VAL A 86 -22.75 -6.08 6.06
N ARG A 87 -22.51 -5.55 7.28
CA ARG A 87 -21.17 -5.14 7.75
C ARG A 87 -20.10 -6.23 7.57
N GLY A 88 -20.44 -7.48 7.93
CA GLY A 88 -19.54 -8.62 7.78
C GLY A 88 -19.21 -8.94 6.32
N ALA A 89 -20.22 -8.90 5.44
CA ALA A 89 -20.01 -9.18 4.01
C ALA A 89 -19.13 -8.11 3.34
N LEU A 90 -19.33 -6.83 3.66
CA LEU A 90 -18.55 -5.72 3.10
C LEU A 90 -17.08 -5.73 3.55
N VAL A 91 -16.81 -6.07 4.81
CA VAL A 91 -15.44 -6.22 5.31
C VAL A 91 -14.75 -7.42 4.68
N SER A 92 -15.44 -8.56 4.56
CA SER A 92 -14.93 -9.74 3.87
C SER A 92 -14.65 -9.47 2.39
N LEU A 93 -15.49 -8.69 1.71
CA LEU A 93 -15.29 -8.28 0.32
C LEU A 93 -14.04 -7.39 0.16
N ASN A 94 -13.80 -6.48 1.11
CA ASN A 94 -12.59 -5.63 1.10
C ASN A 94 -11.31 -6.48 1.21
N GLY A 95 -11.27 -7.42 2.16
CA GLY A 95 -10.15 -8.36 2.28
C GLY A 95 -9.98 -9.27 1.06
N PHE A 96 -11.09 -9.72 0.46
CA PHE A 96 -11.07 -10.51 -0.77
C PHE A 96 -10.52 -9.71 -1.96
N LEU A 97 -10.90 -8.44 -2.09
CA LEU A 97 -10.38 -7.56 -3.14
C LEU A 97 -8.89 -7.26 -2.98
N ILE A 98 -8.42 -7.01 -1.76
CA ILE A 98 -6.98 -6.81 -1.49
C ILE A 98 -6.19 -8.07 -1.86
N THR A 99 -6.62 -9.23 -1.37
CA THR A 99 -5.94 -10.50 -1.64
C THR A 99 -6.01 -10.89 -3.12
N GLY A 100 -7.17 -10.69 -3.76
CA GLY A 100 -7.36 -10.91 -5.18
C GLY A 100 -6.50 -9.98 -6.04
N GLY A 101 -6.36 -8.71 -5.67
CA GLY A 101 -5.46 -7.77 -6.31
C GLY A 101 -4.00 -8.19 -6.20
N GLN A 102 -3.57 -8.63 -5.00
CA GLN A 102 -2.22 -9.16 -4.80
C GLN A 102 -1.96 -10.40 -5.68
N PHE A 103 -2.92 -11.33 -5.74
CA PHE A 103 -2.85 -12.52 -6.58
C PHE A 103 -2.71 -12.15 -8.07
N LEU A 104 -3.54 -11.24 -8.57
CA LEU A 104 -3.51 -10.80 -9.95
C LEU A 104 -2.20 -10.07 -10.28
N SER A 105 -1.68 -9.27 -9.35
CA SER A 105 -0.37 -8.61 -9.49
C SER A 105 0.76 -9.63 -9.64
N TYR A 106 0.76 -10.71 -8.87
CA TYR A 106 1.74 -11.79 -9.03
C TYR A 106 1.56 -12.54 -10.35
N LEU A 107 0.33 -12.76 -10.80
CA LEU A 107 0.04 -13.41 -12.08
C LEU A 107 0.59 -12.59 -13.26
N ILE A 108 0.37 -11.27 -13.25
CA ILE A 108 0.90 -10.35 -14.25
C ILE A 108 2.43 -10.30 -14.19
N ASN A 109 3.01 -10.21 -12.99
CA ASN A 109 4.47 -10.22 -12.82
C ASN A 109 5.11 -11.50 -13.38
N LEU A 110 4.47 -12.65 -13.15
CA LEU A 110 4.91 -13.93 -13.70
C LEU A 110 4.81 -13.94 -15.24
N ALA A 111 3.71 -13.42 -15.79
CA ALA A 111 3.53 -13.33 -17.24
C ALA A 111 4.61 -12.46 -17.92
N PHE A 112 4.91 -11.29 -17.35
CA PHE A 112 5.95 -10.39 -17.86
C PHE A 112 7.36 -10.97 -17.67
N THR A 113 7.64 -11.62 -16.54
CA THR A 113 8.94 -12.27 -16.28
C THR A 113 9.19 -13.44 -17.25
N LYS A 114 8.14 -14.17 -17.62
CA LYS A 114 8.26 -15.22 -18.65
C LYS A 114 8.55 -14.64 -20.03
N VAL A 115 7.95 -13.51 -20.40
CA VAL A 115 8.21 -12.80 -21.66
C VAL A 115 9.65 -12.26 -21.71
N SER A 116 10.16 -11.68 -20.63
CA SER A 116 11.54 -11.19 -20.59
C SER A 116 12.58 -12.31 -20.63
N ASN A 117 12.33 -13.44 -19.96
CA ASN A 117 13.20 -14.62 -20.05
C ASN A 117 13.18 -15.27 -21.43
N LEU A 118 12.03 -15.28 -22.13
CA LEU A 118 11.95 -15.81 -23.49
C LEU A 118 12.76 -14.95 -24.48
N LEU A 119 12.73 -13.62 -24.33
CA LEU A 119 13.51 -12.69 -25.17
C LEU A 119 15.02 -12.80 -24.93
N HIS A 120 15.45 -13.09 -23.69
CA HIS A 120 16.86 -13.33 -23.40
C HIS A 120 17.36 -14.67 -23.96
N GLN A 121 16.51 -15.69 -24.04
CA GLN A 121 16.84 -16.99 -24.64
C GLN A 121 16.89 -16.91 -26.19
N PHE A 122 16.08 -16.07 -26.82
CA PHE A 122 16.07 -15.86 -28.27
C PHE A 122 17.19 -14.96 -28.78
N ASN A 123 17.82 -14.14 -27.93
CA ASN A 123 18.97 -13.29 -28.29
C ASN A 123 20.34 -13.97 -28.07
N ILE A 124 20.34 -15.30 -27.85
CA ILE A 124 21.54 -16.15 -27.72
C ILE A 124 21.61 -17.16 -28.91
N PHE A 125 20.75 -16.98 -29.93
CA PHE A 125 20.86 -17.64 -31.23
C PHE A 125 21.21 -16.62 -32.32
#